data_AF-A0A2M8RUN2-F1
#
_entry.id   AF-A0A2M8RUN2-F1
#
_cell.length_a   1.000
_cell.length_b   1.000
_cell.length_c   1.000
_cell.angle_alpha   90.00
_cell.angle_beta   90.00
_cell.angle_gamma   90.00
#
_symmetry.space_group_name_H-M   'P 1'
#
loop_
_entity.id
_entity.type
_entity.pdbx_description
1 polymer ?
#
loop_
_entity_poly.entity_id
_entity_poly.type
_entity_poly.pdbx_seq_one_letter_code
_entity_poly.pdbx_strand_id
1 'polypeptide(L)'
;MKPFDLEKALAGNPLIDLHNNSKCVVKGFGSKLNCFVLEYAESIDGSYCTEAPLELLLKGECYAMWEEPRRFINGIEVPEPVTEETWVDGNYYWFVDLGEENIADSAVFFKSSDYDRRTVSRGLVFETAEGAEAMTKALLNYKVEIK
;
A
#
# COMPACT_ATOMS: atom_id res chain seq x y z
N MET A 1 -11.14 -3.49 -3.43
CA MET A 1 -11.24 -4.80 -2.78
C MET A 1 -11.57 -5.82 -3.84
N LYS A 2 -10.80 -6.90 -3.89
CA LYS A 2 -11.01 -7.99 -4.85
C LYS A 2 -11.89 -9.08 -4.23
N PRO A 3 -12.73 -9.77 -5.04
CA PRO A 3 -13.44 -10.95 -4.59
C PRO A 3 -12.48 -11.97 -3.98
N PHE A 4 -12.96 -12.72 -2.98
CA PHE A 4 -12.18 -13.78 -2.35
C PHE A 4 -11.69 -14.81 -3.38
N ASP A 5 -10.44 -15.26 -3.22
CA ASP A 5 -9.79 -16.26 -4.06
C ASP A 5 -9.06 -17.26 -3.18
N LEU A 6 -9.58 -18.49 -3.11
CA LEU A 6 -9.06 -19.54 -2.24
C LEU A 6 -7.62 -19.93 -2.58
N GLU A 7 -7.29 -20.05 -3.87
CA GLU A 7 -5.97 -20.47 -4.31
C GLU A 7 -4.93 -19.43 -3.89
N LYS A 8 -5.23 -18.14 -4.09
CA LYS A 8 -4.38 -17.06 -3.63
C LYS A 8 -4.27 -17.00 -2.11
N ALA A 9 -5.37 -17.18 -1.38
CA ALA A 9 -5.38 -17.19 0.07
C ALA A 9 -4.47 -18.30 0.63
N LEU A 10 -4.56 -19.52 0.08
CA LEU A 10 -3.73 -20.67 0.46
C LEU A 10 -2.26 -20.49 0.07
N ALA A 11 -1.97 -19.72 -0.98
CA ALA A 11 -0.61 -19.31 -1.33
C ALA A 11 -0.03 -18.24 -0.39
N GLY A 12 -0.76 -17.82 0.65
CA GLY A 12 -0.31 -16.85 1.65
C GLY A 12 -0.56 -15.39 1.26
N ASN A 13 -1.36 -15.12 0.22
CA ASN A 13 -1.76 -13.75 -0.09
C ASN A 13 -2.69 -13.20 1.01
N PRO A 14 -2.55 -11.92 1.38
CA PRO A 14 -3.32 -11.34 2.46
C PRO A 14 -4.81 -11.22 2.13
N LEU A 15 -5.60 -11.38 3.18
CA LEU A 15 -7.04 -11.20 3.21
C LEU A 15 -7.39 -9.98 4.06
N ILE A 16 -8.61 -9.48 3.87
CA ILE A 16 -9.25 -8.53 4.77
C ILE A 16 -10.49 -9.19 5.35
N ASP A 17 -10.59 -9.19 6.68
CA ASP A 17 -11.81 -9.57 7.40
C ASP A 17 -12.80 -8.39 7.31
N LEU A 18 -13.97 -8.67 6.74
CA LEU A 18 -15.00 -7.65 6.47
C LEU A 18 -15.76 -7.21 7.72
N HIS A 19 -15.61 -7.92 8.85
CA HIS A 19 -16.31 -7.62 10.09
C HIS A 19 -15.58 -6.56 10.93
N ASN A 20 -14.25 -6.59 10.93
CA ASN A 20 -13.40 -5.70 11.72
C ASN A 20 -12.44 -4.85 10.86
N ASN A 21 -12.42 -5.05 9.54
CA ASN A 21 -11.50 -4.39 8.62
C ASN A 21 -10.02 -4.62 8.96
N SER A 22 -9.70 -5.81 9.47
CA SER A 22 -8.34 -6.22 9.83
C SER A 22 -7.70 -7.10 8.76
N LYS A 23 -6.41 -6.89 8.52
CA LYS A 23 -5.61 -7.69 7.59
C LYS A 23 -5.23 -9.03 8.24
N CYS A 24 -5.41 -10.13 7.51
CA CYS A 24 -5.04 -11.47 7.97
C CYS A 24 -4.45 -12.33 6.85
N VAL A 25 -3.84 -13.46 7.21
CA VAL A 25 -3.27 -14.45 6.27
C VAL A 25 -3.64 -15.87 6.68
N VAL A 26 -3.82 -16.76 5.71
CA VAL A 26 -4.02 -18.19 5.99
C VAL A 26 -2.68 -18.85 6.27
N LYS A 27 -2.56 -19.54 7.42
CA LYS A 27 -1.33 -20.28 7.80
C LYS A 27 -1.39 -21.77 7.51
N GLY A 28 -2.59 -22.31 7.32
CA GLY A 28 -2.80 -23.73 7.09
C GLY A 28 -4.09 -24.22 7.73
N PHE A 29 -4.18 -25.53 7.92
CA PHE A 29 -5.35 -26.18 8.51
C PHE A 29 -5.32 -26.11 10.04
N GLY A 30 -6.48 -25.84 10.63
CA GLY A 30 -6.69 -25.85 12.06
C GLY A 30 -6.74 -27.26 12.65
N SER A 31 -6.80 -27.31 13.98
CA SER A 31 -6.96 -28.56 14.74
C SER A 31 -8.32 -29.21 14.54
N LYS A 32 -9.33 -28.40 14.20
CA LYS A 32 -10.68 -28.84 13.84
C LYS A 32 -10.77 -29.19 12.36
N LEU A 33 -11.51 -30.26 12.08
CA LEU A 33 -11.82 -30.67 10.72
C LEU A 33 -12.44 -29.49 9.95
N ASN A 34 -11.99 -29.24 8.73
CA ASN A 34 -12.47 -28.17 7.85
C ASN A 34 -12.36 -26.75 8.44
N CYS A 35 -11.32 -26.46 9.24
CA CYS A 35 -10.99 -25.10 9.66
C CYS A 35 -9.62 -24.70 9.11
N PHE A 36 -9.46 -23.41 8.83
CA PHE A 36 -8.16 -22.80 8.56
C PHE A 36 -7.72 -21.94 9.74
N VAL A 37 -6.41 -21.88 9.96
CA VAL A 37 -5.81 -20.92 10.90
C VAL A 37 -5.57 -19.61 10.15
N LEU A 38 -6.17 -18.53 10.64
CA LEU A 38 -5.92 -17.17 10.20
C LEU A 38 -5.03 -16.48 11.22
N GLU A 39 -3.94 -15.90 10.75
CA GLU A 39 -3.10 -15.00 11.54
C GLU A 39 -3.47 -13.56 11.21
N TYR A 40 -3.82 -12.78 12.24
CA TYR A 40 -4.11 -11.35 12.12
C TYR A 40 -2.87 -10.53 12.46
N ALA A 41 -2.65 -9.47 11.70
CA ALA A 41 -1.62 -8.49 12.04
C ALA A 41 -2.22 -7.50 13.06
N GLU A 42 -1.90 -7.67 14.35
CA GLU A 42 -2.15 -6.63 15.35
C GLU A 42 -0.87 -5.84 15.65
N SER A 43 -1.03 -4.52 15.77
CA SER A 43 0.01 -3.60 16.19
C SER A 43 0.18 -3.65 17.71
N ILE A 44 1.45 -3.56 18.15
CA ILE A 44 1.97 -3.39 19.52
C ILE A 44 2.28 -4.69 20.30
N ASP A 45 1.44 -5.73 20.28
CA ASP A 45 1.66 -6.92 21.15
C ASP A 45 1.86 -8.27 20.42
N GLY A 46 2.01 -8.26 19.10
CA GLY A 46 2.27 -9.45 18.28
C GLY A 46 1.05 -9.96 17.52
N SER A 47 1.25 -10.94 16.64
CA SER A 47 0.15 -11.55 15.87
C SER A 47 -0.68 -12.50 16.74
N TYR A 48 -1.98 -12.58 16.47
CA TYR A 48 -2.85 -13.60 17.07
C TYR A 48 -3.46 -14.49 15.98
N CYS A 49 -3.70 -15.75 16.34
CA CYS A 49 -4.28 -16.75 15.45
C CYS A 49 -5.70 -17.10 15.87
N THR A 50 -6.59 -17.25 14.89
CA THR A 50 -7.95 -17.76 15.09
C THR A 50 -8.28 -18.83 14.06
N GLU A 51 -9.19 -19.75 14.41
CA GLU A 51 -9.67 -20.78 13.48
C GLU A 51 -10.95 -20.29 12.80
N ALA A 52 -10.95 -20.27 11.47
CA ALA A 52 -12.12 -19.95 10.65
C ALA A 52 -12.60 -21.22 9.90
N PRO A 53 -13.90 -21.56 9.98
CA PRO A 53 -14.49 -22.61 9.15
C PRO A 53 -14.23 -22.39 7.65
N LEU A 54 -13.83 -23.44 6.95
CA LEU A 54 -13.63 -23.47 5.49
C LEU A 54 -14.88 -22.96 4.75
N GLU A 55 -16.07 -23.32 5.21
CA GLU A 55 -17.33 -22.88 4.59
C GLU A 55 -17.50 -21.35 4.61
N LEU A 56 -17.07 -20.68 5.69
CA LEU A 56 -17.15 -19.22 5.79
C LEU A 56 -16.15 -18.53 4.86
N LEU A 57 -14.95 -19.10 4.72
CA LEU A 57 -13.95 -18.60 3.78
C LEU A 57 -14.43 -18.77 2.33
N LEU A 58 -14.97 -19.93 1.98
CA LEU A 58 -15.46 -20.24 0.64
C LEU A 58 -16.67 -19.38 0.21
N LYS A 59 -17.52 -18.98 1.16
CA LYS A 59 -18.66 -18.08 0.85
C LYS A 59 -18.20 -16.69 0.43
N GLY A 60 -17.00 -16.26 0.81
CA GLY A 60 -16.49 -14.91 0.50
C GLY A 60 -17.31 -13.78 1.13
N GLU A 61 -18.17 -14.09 2.10
CA GLU A 61 -19.05 -13.13 2.79
C GLU A 61 -18.34 -12.46 3.98
N CYS A 62 -17.35 -13.15 4.55
CA CYS A 62 -16.59 -12.67 5.71
C CYS A 62 -15.20 -12.15 5.33
N TYR A 63 -14.71 -12.53 4.15
CA TYR A 63 -13.33 -12.26 3.73
C TYR A 63 -13.29 -11.84 2.27
N ALA A 64 -12.37 -10.92 1.97
CA ALA A 64 -12.02 -10.54 0.60
C ALA A 64 -10.50 -10.56 0.45
N MET A 65 -10.00 -10.56 -0.79
CA MET A 65 -8.57 -10.41 -1.02
C MET A 65 -8.16 -8.98 -0.65
N TRP A 66 -7.15 -8.86 0.22
CA TRP A 66 -6.61 -7.56 0.59
C TRP A 66 -5.90 -6.95 -0.62
N GLU A 67 -6.13 -5.66 -0.82
CA GLU A 67 -5.41 -4.86 -1.80
C GLU A 67 -4.73 -3.72 -1.06
N GLU A 68 -3.54 -3.36 -1.53
CA GLU A 68 -2.84 -2.18 -1.04
C GLU A 68 -3.78 -0.97 -1.10
N PRO A 69 -3.94 -0.22 0.00
CA PRO A 69 -4.75 0.99 0.00
C PRO A 69 -4.27 1.94 -1.11
N ARG A 70 -5.23 2.46 -1.87
CA ARG A 70 -4.94 3.45 -2.91
C ARG A 70 -5.24 4.83 -2.38
N ARG A 71 -4.28 5.73 -2.50
CA ARG A 71 -4.40 7.11 -2.10
C ARG A 71 -4.79 7.96 -3.31
N PHE A 72 -5.75 8.86 -3.10
CA PHE A 72 -6.19 9.79 -4.14
C PHE A 72 -6.02 11.24 -3.66
N ILE A 73 -5.47 12.09 -4.51
CA ILE A 73 -5.32 13.53 -4.28
C ILE A 73 -5.96 14.23 -5.47
N ASN A 74 -6.96 15.10 -5.22
CA ASN A 74 -7.73 15.76 -6.27
C ASN A 74 -8.31 14.81 -7.34
N GLY A 75 -8.67 13.58 -6.95
CA GLY A 75 -9.23 12.57 -7.85
C GLY A 75 -8.22 11.80 -8.70
N ILE A 76 -6.91 12.06 -8.53
CA ILE A 76 -5.83 11.31 -9.18
C ILE A 76 -5.26 10.31 -8.18
N GLU A 77 -5.09 9.05 -8.60
CA GLU A 77 -4.42 8.01 -7.81
C GLU A 77 -2.93 8.38 -7.69
N VAL A 78 -2.43 8.50 -6.47
CA VAL A 78 -1.03 8.84 -6.18
C VAL A 78 -0.47 7.75 -5.26
N PRO A 79 0.64 7.09 -5.62
CA PRO A 79 1.25 6.09 -4.75
C PRO A 79 1.77 6.72 -3.45
N GLU A 80 2.08 5.90 -2.45
CA GLU A 80 2.71 6.42 -1.23
C GLU A 80 4.11 6.98 -1.55
N PRO A 81 4.45 8.17 -1.03
CA PRO A 81 5.78 8.73 -1.18
C PRO A 81 6.79 8.00 -0.29
N VAL A 82 8.07 8.21 -0.60
CA VAL A 82 9.18 7.84 0.28
C VAL A 82 9.04 8.57 1.61
N THR A 83 9.25 7.86 2.71
CA THR A 83 9.20 8.38 4.07
C THR A 83 10.58 8.34 4.70
N GLU A 84 10.76 8.94 5.89
CA GLU A 84 12.05 8.85 6.61
C GLU A 84 12.46 7.40 6.92
N GLU A 85 11.48 6.50 7.08
CA GLU A 85 11.66 5.08 7.36
C GLU A 85 12.08 4.29 6.12
N THR A 86 11.48 4.58 4.95
CA THR A 86 11.78 3.87 3.69
C THR A 86 12.94 4.50 2.90
N TRP A 87 13.36 5.71 3.27
CA TRP A 87 14.47 6.39 2.62
C TRP A 87 15.83 5.73 2.89
N VAL A 88 16.45 5.24 1.82
CA VAL A 88 17.83 4.75 1.77
C VAL A 88 18.77 5.89 1.42
N ASP A 89 19.73 6.17 2.30
CA ASP A 89 20.70 7.27 2.14
C ASP A 89 21.58 7.06 0.90
N GLY A 90 21.71 8.09 0.06
CA GLY A 90 22.50 8.04 -1.17
C GLY A 90 21.87 7.23 -2.31
N ASN A 91 20.57 6.91 -2.22
CA ASN A 91 19.85 6.24 -3.31
C ASN A 91 19.21 7.24 -4.29
N TYR A 92 18.95 6.78 -5.51
CA TYR A 92 18.23 7.53 -6.53
C TYR A 92 16.72 7.48 -6.31
N TYR A 93 16.07 8.64 -6.41
CA TYR A 93 14.62 8.78 -6.33
C TYR A 93 14.10 9.79 -7.35
N TRP A 94 12.80 9.73 -7.60
CA TRP A 94 12.06 10.72 -8.38
C TRP A 94 11.39 11.71 -7.44
N PHE A 95 11.29 12.97 -7.83
CA PHE A 95 10.67 14.00 -7.02
C PHE A 95 9.90 15.01 -7.86
N VAL A 96 8.95 15.67 -7.21
CA VAL A 96 8.19 16.77 -7.80
C VAL A 96 9.04 18.03 -7.80
N ASP A 97 9.35 18.55 -8.98
CA ASP A 97 9.99 19.85 -9.15
C ASP A 97 9.03 20.82 -9.85
N LEU A 98 8.48 21.79 -9.12
CA LEU A 98 7.55 22.78 -9.68
C LEU A 98 8.28 24.00 -10.28
N GLY A 99 9.62 24.03 -10.23
CA GLY A 99 10.43 25.15 -10.70
C GLY A 99 10.83 25.06 -12.17
N GLU A 100 10.85 23.86 -12.74
CA GLU A 100 11.28 23.57 -14.12
C GLU A 100 10.10 23.15 -15.01
N GLU A 101 10.27 23.20 -16.34
CA GLU A 101 9.23 22.72 -17.28
C GLU A 101 8.97 21.21 -17.12
N ASN A 102 10.00 20.45 -16.73
CA ASN A 102 9.88 19.04 -16.37
C ASN A 102 9.50 18.92 -14.90
N ILE A 103 8.24 18.59 -14.67
CA ILE A 103 7.63 18.70 -13.34
C ILE A 103 7.85 17.44 -12.47
N ALA A 104 8.60 16.47 -13.01
CA ALA A 104 9.12 15.31 -12.30
C ALA A 104 10.58 15.12 -12.74
N ASP A 105 11.50 15.10 -11.77
CA ASP A 105 12.93 14.90 -12.02
C ASP A 105 13.48 13.82 -11.07
N SER A 106 14.74 13.41 -11.27
CA SER A 106 15.39 12.39 -10.47
C SER A 106 16.76 12.84 -9.98
N ALA A 107 17.08 12.51 -8.73
CA ALA A 107 18.35 12.83 -8.11
C ALA A 107 18.72 11.80 -7.04
N VAL A 108 19.98 11.86 -6.60
CA VAL A 108 20.42 11.13 -5.40
C VAL A 108 20.01 11.92 -4.17
N PHE A 109 19.34 11.26 -3.21
CA PHE A 109 18.88 11.88 -1.98
C PHE A 109 19.75 11.45 -0.79
N PHE A 110 20.26 12.42 -0.04
CA PHE A 110 21.08 12.23 1.15
C PHE A 110 20.39 12.73 2.43
N LYS A 111 20.42 11.91 3.50
CA LYS A 111 19.89 12.27 4.82
C LYS A 111 20.62 13.46 5.45
N SER A 112 21.85 13.73 5.00
CA SER A 112 22.62 14.91 5.40
C SER A 112 22.18 16.21 4.73
N SER A 113 21.38 16.14 3.66
CA SER A 113 20.87 17.32 2.94
C SER A 113 19.56 17.81 3.56
N ASP A 114 19.57 19.05 4.07
CA ASP A 114 18.36 19.69 4.59
C ASP A 114 17.30 19.94 3.50
N TYR A 115 17.71 20.06 2.24
CA TYR A 115 16.78 20.15 1.12
C TYR A 115 16.04 18.81 0.96
N ASP A 116 16.78 17.73 0.84
CA ASP A 116 16.27 16.38 0.60
C ASP A 116 15.34 15.95 1.74
N ARG A 117 15.73 16.19 3.00
CA ARG A 117 14.88 15.95 4.17
C ARG A 117 13.56 16.71 4.11
N ARG A 118 13.57 17.97 3.68
CA ARG A 118 12.35 18.77 3.53
C ARG A 118 11.47 18.25 2.40
N THR A 119 12.05 17.80 1.30
CA THR A 119 11.31 17.25 0.17
C THR A 119 10.67 15.90 0.52
N VAL A 120 11.40 15.01 1.20
CA VAL A 120 10.89 13.73 1.72
C VAL A 120 9.78 13.95 2.75
N SER A 121 9.99 14.79 3.76
CA SER A 121 8.99 15.06 4.81
C SER A 121 7.71 15.74 4.29
N ARG A 122 7.77 16.41 3.12
CA ARG A 122 6.59 16.95 2.43
C ARG A 122 5.86 15.91 1.56
N GLY A 123 6.38 14.69 1.45
CA GLY A 123 5.81 13.63 0.64
C GLY A 123 5.90 13.88 -0.86
N LEU A 124 6.99 14.52 -1.31
CA LEU A 124 7.21 14.89 -2.72
C LEU A 124 8.20 13.98 -3.45
N VAL A 125 8.62 12.89 -2.82
CA VAL A 125 9.66 11.96 -3.32
C VAL A 125 9.05 10.58 -3.50
N PHE A 126 9.37 9.91 -4.60
CA PHE A 126 8.79 8.65 -5.03
C PHE A 126 9.88 7.73 -5.58
N GLU A 127 9.64 6.42 -5.50
CA GLU A 127 10.55 5.42 -6.08
C GLU A 127 10.50 5.39 -7.61
N THR A 128 9.40 5.85 -8.21
CA THR A 128 9.19 5.80 -9.67
C THR A 128 8.80 7.16 -10.24
N ALA A 129 9.11 7.36 -11.53
CA ALA A 129 8.76 8.56 -12.28
C ALA A 129 7.24 8.78 -12.31
N GLU A 130 6.48 7.70 -12.52
CA GLU A 130 5.02 7.75 -12.58
C GLU A 130 4.40 8.24 -11.27
N GLY A 131 5.01 7.90 -10.13
CA GLY A 131 4.57 8.39 -8.82
C GLY A 131 4.76 9.89 -8.66
N ALA A 132 5.93 10.39 -9.03
CA ALA A 132 6.22 11.83 -9.03
C ALA A 132 5.30 12.59 -10.00
N GLU A 133 5.10 12.08 -11.21
CA GLU A 133 4.18 12.66 -12.18
C GLU A 133 2.72 12.68 -11.69
N ALA A 134 2.26 11.61 -11.06
CA ALA A 134 0.90 11.53 -10.53
C ALA A 134 0.69 12.57 -9.42
N MET A 135 1.65 12.70 -8.50
CA MET A 135 1.63 13.73 -7.46
C MET A 135 1.63 15.13 -8.07
N THR A 136 2.46 15.39 -9.07
CA THR A 136 2.47 16.66 -9.80
C THR A 136 1.09 16.99 -10.38
N LYS A 137 0.51 16.06 -11.16
CA LYS A 137 -0.80 16.26 -11.79
C LYS A 137 -1.87 16.52 -10.74
N ALA A 138 -1.80 15.81 -9.61
CA ALA A 138 -2.68 16.01 -8.47
C ALA A 138 -2.53 17.40 -7.84
N LEU A 139 -1.29 17.87 -7.59
CA LEU A 139 -1.01 19.18 -7.00
C LEU A 139 -1.46 20.34 -7.90
N LEU A 140 -1.25 20.21 -9.21
CA LEU A 140 -1.70 21.19 -10.20
C LEU A 140 -3.20 21.13 -10.47
N ASN A 141 -3.93 20.20 -9.83
CA ASN A 141 -5.34 19.93 -10.07
C ASN A 141 -5.63 19.77 -11.58
N TYR A 142 -4.73 19.06 -12.27
CA TYR A 142 -4.82 18.86 -13.71
C TYR A 142 -6.00 17.94 -14.02
N LYS A 143 -7.19 18.53 -14.15
CA LYS A 143 -8.38 17.83 -14.60
C LYS A 143 -8.23 17.58 -16.09
N VAL A 144 -7.87 16.35 -16.45
CA VAL A 144 -8.07 15.90 -17.82
C VAL A 144 -9.58 15.82 -18.04
N GLU A 145 -10.17 16.85 -18.64
CA GLU A 145 -11.50 16.73 -19.20
C GLU A 145 -11.41 15.76 -20.38
N ILE A 146 -11.82 14.52 -20.16
CA ILE A 146 -12.05 13.57 -21.26
C ILE A 146 -13.34 14.04 -21.95
N LYS A 147 -13.20 14.54 -23.17
CA LYS A 147 -14.33 14.78 -24.09
C LYS A 147 -14.73 13.48 -24.77
#